data_AF-I0L625-F1
#
_entry.id   AF-I0L625-F1
#
_cell.length_a   1.000
_cell.length_b   1.000
_cell.length_c   1.000
_cell.angle_alpha   90.00
_cell.angle_beta   90.00
_cell.angle_gamma   90.00
#
_symmetry.space_group_name_H-M   'P 1'
#
loop_
_entity.id
_entity.type
_entity.pdbx_description
1 polymer ?
#
loop_
_entity_poly.entity_id
_entity_poly.type
_entity_poly.pdbx_seq_one_letter_code
_entity_poly.pdbx_strand_id
1 'polypeptide(L)'
;MDVAAQGERLAADLGRWLAEVTFVDLDTDDVTARIIDAVARWGQARGWRVYRRAPSVVPLPPPMQQRHSVLDVACARPDGPPVVIEVDHTDRARTVQKLTAEADAGRIPIVGARGASAASPRRHLRCGW
;
A
#
# COMPACT_ATOMS: atom_id res chain seq x y z
N MET A 1 -8.13 18.63 12.24
CA MET A 1 -6.85 17.99 11.91
C MET A 1 -6.75 17.96 10.40
N ASP A 2 -5.64 18.42 9.82
CA ASP A 2 -5.43 18.36 8.38
C ASP A 2 -5.15 16.90 7.94
N VAL A 3 -6.01 16.38 7.07
CA VAL A 3 -5.94 15.01 6.54
C VAL A 3 -4.71 14.83 5.65
N ALA A 4 -4.29 15.87 4.92
CA ALA A 4 -3.11 15.81 4.07
C ALA A 4 -1.84 15.68 4.92
N ALA A 5 -1.64 16.57 5.89
CA ALA A 5 -0.52 16.46 6.82
C ALA A 5 -0.54 15.16 7.65
N GLN A 6 -1.73 14.62 7.96
CA GLN A 6 -1.83 13.29 8.58
C GLN A 6 -1.37 12.18 7.64
N GLY A 7 -1.78 12.23 6.36
CA GLY A 7 -1.32 11.31 5.33
C GLY A 7 0.19 11.33 5.17
N GLU A 8 0.81 12.51 5.08
CA GLU A 8 2.27 12.65 4.97
C GLU A 8 3.01 12.02 6.16
N ARG A 9 2.54 12.28 7.39
CA ARG A 9 3.14 11.67 8.60
C ARG A 9 3.03 10.15 8.58
N LEU A 10 1.88 9.62 8.18
CA LEU A 10 1.64 8.18 8.09
C LEU A 10 2.47 7.53 6.98
N ALA A 11 2.61 8.19 5.83
CA ALA A 11 3.45 7.72 4.73
C ALA A 11 4.93 7.69 5.13
N ALA A 12 5.44 8.76 5.76
CA ALA A 12 6.82 8.80 6.24
C ALA A 12 7.10 7.74 7.32
N ASP A 13 6.13 7.49 8.19
CA ASP A 13 6.22 6.47 9.22
C ASP A 13 6.19 5.05 8.67
N LEU A 14 5.31 4.79 7.69
CA LEU A 14 5.31 3.53 6.96
C LEU A 14 6.62 3.33 6.19
N GLY A 15 7.15 4.38 5.56
CA GLY A 15 8.43 4.34 4.86
C GLY A 15 9.58 3.93 5.78
N ARG A 16 9.67 4.52 6.98
CA ARG A 16 10.67 4.09 7.98
C ARG A 16 10.51 2.63 8.39
N TRP A 17 9.28 2.16 8.63
CA TRP A 17 9.02 0.78 8.99
C TRP A 17 9.49 -0.19 7.89
N LEU A 18 9.14 0.12 6.65
CA LEU A 18 9.42 -0.76 5.54
C LEU A 18 10.89 -0.67 5.07
N ALA A 19 11.65 0.36 5.47
CA ALA A 19 13.11 0.42 5.25
C ALA A 19 13.89 -0.70 5.95
N GLU A 20 13.31 -1.30 7.00
CA GLU A 20 13.86 -2.45 7.72
C GLU A 20 13.55 -3.79 7.03
N VAL A 21 12.65 -3.79 6.03
CA VAL A 21 12.31 -4.99 5.28
C VAL A 21 13.40 -5.26 4.25
N THR A 22 14.03 -6.42 4.37
CA THR A 22 15.03 -6.89 3.42
C THR A 22 14.59 -8.20 2.79
N PHE A 23 15.02 -8.42 1.55
CA PHE A 23 14.79 -9.64 0.81
C PHE A 23 15.93 -9.85 -0.18
N VAL A 24 16.20 -11.12 -0.46
CA VAL A 24 17.19 -11.60 -1.44
C VAL A 24 16.57 -12.80 -2.13
N ASP A 25 16.90 -12.97 -3.42
CA ASP A 25 16.49 -14.12 -4.23
C ASP A 25 14.98 -14.38 -4.29
N LEU A 26 14.18 -13.31 -4.21
CA LEU A 26 12.72 -13.36 -4.38
C LEU A 26 12.34 -12.85 -5.77
N ASP A 27 11.30 -13.46 -6.35
CA ASP A 27 10.66 -12.92 -7.54
C ASP A 27 9.76 -11.71 -7.20
N THR A 28 9.15 -11.13 -8.24
CA THR A 28 8.34 -9.91 -8.08
C THR A 28 7.09 -10.13 -7.22
N ASP A 29 6.48 -11.31 -7.31
CA ASP A 29 5.25 -11.61 -6.58
C ASP A 29 5.57 -11.88 -5.11
N ASP A 30 6.66 -12.59 -4.84
CA ASP A 30 7.17 -12.83 -3.48
C ASP A 30 7.61 -11.54 -2.79
N VAL A 31 8.27 -10.63 -3.51
CA VAL A 31 8.59 -9.29 -2.99
C VAL A 31 7.31 -8.51 -2.66
N THR A 32 6.31 -8.56 -3.54
CA THR A 32 5.03 -7.87 -3.32
C THR A 32 4.31 -8.42 -2.10
N ALA A 33 4.21 -9.75 -1.98
CA ALA A 33 3.61 -10.42 -0.83
C ALA A 33 4.34 -10.05 0.46
N ARG A 34 5.69 -10.02 0.45
CA ARG A 34 6.50 -9.62 1.60
C ARG A 34 6.25 -8.18 2.03
N ILE A 35 6.13 -7.26 1.09
CA ILE A 35 5.83 -5.85 1.39
C ILE A 35 4.41 -5.74 1.97
N ILE A 36 3.42 -6.41 1.38
CA ILE A 36 2.03 -6.45 1.89
C ILE A 36 2.00 -6.99 3.33
N ASP A 37 2.76 -8.05 3.61
CA ASP A 37 2.89 -8.61 4.96
C ASP A 37 3.45 -7.58 5.94
N ALA A 38 4.50 -6.85 5.54
CA ALA A 38 5.13 -5.83 6.37
C ALA A 38 4.21 -4.62 6.61
N VAL A 39 3.46 -4.16 5.59
CA VAL A 39 2.43 -3.11 5.74
C VAL A 39 1.33 -3.56 6.70
N ALA A 40 0.88 -4.82 6.57
CA ALA A 40 -0.13 -5.36 7.47
C ALA A 40 0.35 -5.38 8.92
N ARG A 41 1.61 -5.79 9.16
CA ARG A 41 2.24 -5.77 10.48
C ARG A 41 2.40 -4.36 11.02
N TRP A 42 2.72 -3.37 10.18
CA TRP A 42 2.78 -1.97 10.56
C TRP A 42 1.43 -1.46 11.12
N GLY A 43 0.32 -1.78 10.45
CA GLY A 43 -1.02 -1.42 10.92
C GLY A 43 -1.40 -2.15 12.22
N GLN A 44 -1.13 -3.46 12.29
CA GLN A 44 -1.39 -4.26 13.49
C GLN A 44 -0.62 -3.77 14.71
N ALA A 45 0.66 -3.37 14.54
CA ALA A 45 1.49 -2.81 15.62
C ALA A 45 0.93 -1.52 16.22
N ARG A 46 0.02 -0.83 15.50
CA ARG A 46 -0.69 0.37 15.96
C ARG A 46 -2.07 0.05 16.56
N GLY A 47 -2.41 -1.23 16.72
CA GLY A 47 -3.70 -1.67 17.23
C GLY A 47 -4.85 -1.53 16.24
N TRP A 48 -4.55 -1.33 14.95
CA TRP A 48 -5.59 -1.15 13.93
C TRP A 48 -6.13 -2.47 13.41
N ARG A 49 -7.39 -2.46 12.96
CA ARG A 49 -7.96 -3.61 12.26
C ARG A 49 -7.50 -3.57 10.79
N VAL A 50 -6.79 -4.61 10.38
CA VAL A 50 -6.15 -4.68 9.06
C VAL A 50 -6.88 -5.69 8.17
N TYR A 51 -7.13 -5.28 6.93
CA TYR A 51 -7.72 -6.10 5.88
C TYR A 51 -6.76 -6.18 4.70
N ARG A 52 -6.52 -7.38 4.20
CA ARG A 52 -5.78 -7.61 2.95
C ARG A 52 -6.77 -7.78 1.81
N ARG A 53 -6.38 -7.38 0.60
CA ARG A 53 -7.24 -7.46 -0.60
C ARG A 53 -8.62 -6.84 -0.36
N ALA A 54 -8.64 -5.67 0.27
CA ALA A 54 -9.88 -4.99 0.63
C ALA A 54 -10.60 -4.48 -0.63
N PRO A 55 -11.94 -4.54 -0.72
CA PRO A 55 -12.66 -3.94 -1.83
C PRO A 55 -12.38 -2.43 -1.95
N SER A 56 -11.96 -2.00 -3.13
CA SER A 56 -11.85 -0.58 -3.50
C SER A 56 -13.22 0.00 -3.82
N VAL A 57 -13.40 1.31 -3.66
CA VAL A 57 -14.58 2.01 -4.16
C VAL A 57 -14.66 2.04 -5.69
N VAL A 58 -13.54 1.78 -6.39
CA VAL A 58 -13.50 1.75 -7.86
C VAL A 58 -14.04 0.41 -8.40
N PRO A 59 -15.04 0.43 -9.31
CA PRO A 59 -15.51 -0.78 -9.97
C PRO A 59 -14.47 -1.36 -10.93
N LEU A 60 -14.59 -2.66 -11.22
CA LEU A 60 -13.84 -3.30 -12.31
C LEU A 60 -14.31 -2.75 -13.67
N PRO A 61 -13.42 -2.73 -14.68
CA PRO A 61 -13.80 -2.31 -16.03
C PRO A 61 -14.84 -3.28 -16.63
N PRO A 62 -15.51 -2.86 -17.74
CA PRO A 62 -16.33 -3.76 -18.53
C PRO A 62 -15.64 -5.09 -18.87
N PRO A 63 -16.37 -6.23 -18.87
CA PRO A 63 -17.80 -6.39 -18.58
C PRO A 63 -18.14 -6.57 -17.08
N MET A 64 -17.16 -6.48 -16.19
CA MET A 64 -17.29 -6.90 -14.78
C MET A 64 -17.71 -5.77 -13.83
N GLN A 65 -18.41 -4.76 -14.33
CA GLN A 65 -18.69 -3.49 -13.62
C GLN A 65 -19.45 -3.65 -12.30
N GLN A 66 -20.15 -4.77 -12.11
CA GLN A 66 -20.87 -5.11 -10.87
C GLN A 66 -19.93 -5.54 -9.72
N ARG A 67 -18.63 -5.65 -9.99
CA ARG A 67 -17.61 -6.03 -9.02
C ARG A 67 -16.68 -4.86 -8.78
N HIS A 68 -16.10 -4.82 -7.59
CA HIS A 68 -15.11 -3.82 -7.22
C HIS A 68 -13.68 -4.32 -7.47
N SER A 69 -12.78 -3.37 -7.77
CA SER A 69 -11.34 -3.60 -7.72
C SER A 69 -10.91 -3.88 -6.27
N VAL A 70 -9.67 -4.33 -6.09
CA VAL A 70 -9.09 -4.56 -4.76
C VAL A 70 -7.96 -3.59 -4.48
N LEU A 71 -7.84 -3.22 -3.21
CA LEU A 71 -6.70 -2.58 -2.56
C LEU A 71 -5.84 -3.65 -1.88
N ASP A 72 -4.52 -3.48 -1.87
CA ASP A 72 -3.63 -4.45 -1.23
C ASP A 72 -3.86 -4.53 0.27
N VAL A 73 -3.92 -3.38 0.93
CA VAL A 73 -4.17 -3.27 2.38
C VAL A 73 -5.12 -2.12 2.70
N ALA A 74 -6.04 -2.35 3.63
CA ALA A 74 -6.82 -1.31 4.29
C ALA A 74 -6.73 -1.45 5.81
N CYS A 75 -6.59 -0.33 6.51
CA CYS A 75 -6.51 -0.26 7.96
C CYS A 75 -7.64 0.61 8.50
N ALA A 76 -8.54 0.02 9.29
CA ALA A 76 -9.53 0.76 10.06
C ALA A 76 -8.90 1.25 11.37
N ARG A 77 -9.06 2.54 11.64
CA ARG A 77 -8.44 3.23 12.78
C ARG A 77 -9.52 3.62 13.78
N PRO A 78 -9.27 3.47 15.10
CA PRO A 78 -10.24 3.89 16.12
C PRO A 78 -10.42 5.42 16.12
N ASP A 79 -9.33 6.16 15.91
CA ASP A 79 -9.29 7.62 16.11
C ASP A 79 -8.98 8.41 14.83
N GLY A 80 -9.58 8.02 13.69
CA GLY A 80 -9.47 8.81 12.47
C GLY A 80 -9.89 8.07 11.20
N PRO A 81 -9.73 8.71 10.03
CA PRO A 81 -10.08 8.12 8.76
C PRO A 81 -9.33 6.81 8.50
N PRO A 82 -9.96 5.82 7.84
CA PRO A 82 -9.27 4.62 7.37
C PRO A 82 -8.08 4.96 6.47
N VAL A 83 -7.04 4.14 6.53
CA VAL A 83 -5.87 4.25 5.64
C VAL A 83 -5.95 3.13 4.61
N VAL A 84 -5.71 3.44 3.34
CA VAL A 84 -5.66 2.46 2.25
C VAL A 84 -4.30 2.52 1.58
N ILE A 85 -3.73 1.36 1.27
CA ILE A 85 -2.37 1.24 0.76
C ILE A 85 -2.37 0.34 -0.48
N GLU A 86 -1.67 0.80 -1.51
CA GLU A 86 -1.33 0.03 -2.72
C GLU A 86 0.19 -0.11 -2.81
N VAL A 87 0.67 -1.31 -3.10
CA VAL A 87 2.06 -1.58 -3.41
C VAL A 87 2.20 -1.53 -4.93
N ASP A 88 2.95 -0.56 -5.42
CA ASP A 88 3.05 -0.29 -6.87
C ASP A 88 3.67 -1.50 -7.58
N HIS A 89 2.90 -2.08 -8.51
CA HIS A 89 3.26 -3.35 -9.14
C HIS A 89 3.62 -3.25 -10.61
N THR A 90 3.09 -2.28 -11.37
CA THR A 90 3.50 -1.91 -12.76
C THR A 90 2.54 -0.89 -13.39
N ASP A 91 1.27 -0.83 -12.97
CA ASP A 91 0.26 0.09 -13.53
C ASP A 91 0.00 1.30 -12.61
N ARG A 92 0.89 2.28 -12.75
CA ARG A 92 0.85 3.51 -11.94
C ARG A 92 -0.44 4.31 -12.18
N ALA A 93 -0.97 4.31 -13.40
CA ALA A 93 -2.17 5.09 -13.73
C ALA A 93 -3.41 4.52 -13.03
N ARG A 94 -3.58 3.19 -13.05
CA ARG A 94 -4.68 2.52 -12.34
C ARG A 94 -4.54 2.67 -10.82
N THR A 95 -3.32 2.58 -10.29
CA THR A 95 -3.07 2.81 -8.86
C THR A 95 -3.46 4.23 -8.43
N VAL A 96 -3.06 5.25 -9.20
CA VAL A 96 -3.46 6.64 -8.94
C VAL A 96 -4.98 6.80 -9.00
N GLN A 97 -5.65 6.26 -10.03
CA GLN A 97 -7.11 6.32 -10.13
C GLN A 97 -7.81 5.74 -8.90
N LYS A 98 -7.38 4.55 -8.43
CA LYS A 98 -7.92 3.93 -7.23
C LYS A 98 -7.76 4.85 -6.03
N LEU A 99 -6.53 5.28 -5.76
CA LEU A 99 -6.22 6.06 -4.56
C LEU A 99 -6.86 7.45 -4.54
N THR A 100 -7.02 8.10 -5.70
CA THR A 100 -7.80 9.36 -5.79
C THR A 100 -9.26 9.12 -5.42
N ALA A 101 -9.89 8.08 -5.96
CA ALA A 101 -11.29 7.77 -5.61
C ALA A 101 -11.46 7.40 -4.12
N GLU A 102 -10.47 6.74 -3.53
CA GLU A 102 -10.47 6.45 -2.09
C GLU A 102 -10.33 7.72 -1.23
N ALA A 103 -9.52 8.69 -1.68
CA ALA A 103 -9.40 9.99 -1.03
C ALA A 103 -10.73 10.75 -1.08
N ASP A 104 -11.40 10.75 -2.23
CA ASP A 104 -12.73 11.34 -2.41
C ASP A 104 -13.78 10.66 -1.50
N ALA A 105 -13.60 9.37 -1.22
CA ALA A 105 -14.40 8.62 -0.25
C ALA A 105 -14.00 8.86 1.23
N GLY A 106 -13.11 9.82 1.49
CA GLY A 106 -12.70 10.23 2.84
C GLY A 106 -11.67 9.33 3.49
N ARG A 107 -10.95 8.49 2.73
CA ARG A 107 -9.86 7.65 3.25
C ARG A 107 -8.50 8.34 3.04
N ILE A 108 -7.47 7.90 3.76
CA ILE A 108 -6.10 8.37 3.59
C ILE A 108 -5.36 7.38 2.65
N PRO A 109 -5.09 7.73 1.39
CA PRO A 109 -4.32 6.87 0.49
C PRO A 109 -2.82 6.97 0.73
N ILE A 110 -2.12 5.85 0.60
CA ILE A 110 -0.64 5.77 0.57
C ILE A 110 -0.21 4.85 -0.56
N VAL A 111 0.77 5.27 -1.37
CA VAL A 111 1.47 4.38 -2.32
C VAL A 111 2.74 3.86 -1.66
N GLY A 112 2.93 2.55 -1.59
CA GLY A 112 4.21 1.93 -1.29
C GLY A 112 4.99 1.68 -2.57
N ALA A 113 6.14 2.34 -2.75
CA ALA A 113 7.04 2.03 -3.86
C ALA A 113 7.90 0.81 -3.51
N ARG A 114 8.13 -0.08 -4.49
CA ARG A 114 9.24 -1.03 -4.42
C ARG A 114 10.53 -0.23 -4.67
N GLY A 115 11.57 -0.42 -3.85
CA GLY A 115 12.90 0.12 -4.21
C GLY A 115 13.35 -0.40 -5.57
N ALA A 116 14.02 0.45 -6.36
CA ALA A 116 14.52 0.04 -7.67
C ALA A 116 15.60 -1.05 -7.54
N SER A 117 15.43 -2.15 -8.25
CA SER A 117 16.46 -3.19 -8.43
C SER A 117 17.29 -2.86 -9.67
N ALA A 118 18.57 -2.56 -9.49
CA ALA A 118 19.55 -2.66 -10.57
C ALA A 118 20.07 -4.11 -10.58
N ALA A 119 19.93 -4.79 -11.73
CA ALA A 119 20.33 -6.17 -11.92
C ALA A 119 21.77 -6.44 -11.44
N SER A 120 21.93 -7.19 -10.35
CA SER A 120 23.21 -7.75 -9.90
C SER A 120 22.98 -8.95 -8.99
N PRO A 121 23.79 -10.03 -9.04
CA PRO A 121 23.39 -11.34 -8.51
C PRO A 121 23.41 -11.43 -6.99
N ARG A 122 23.95 -10.45 -6.26
CA ARG A 122 24.01 -10.46 -4.80
C ARG A 122 24.08 -9.03 -4.27
N ARG A 123 22.94 -8.45 -3.88
CA ARG A 123 22.95 -7.25 -3.03
C ARG A 123 21.62 -7.08 -2.28
N HIS A 124 21.74 -6.52 -1.08
CA HIS A 124 20.64 -6.14 -0.22
C HIS A 124 19.76 -5.11 -0.93
N LEU A 125 18.52 -5.47 -1.25
CA LEU A 125 17.54 -4.53 -1.74
C LEU A 125 17.01 -3.75 -0.53
N ARG A 126 17.35 -2.46 -0.48
CA ARG A 126 16.68 -1.48 0.38
C ARG A 126 15.55 -0.87 -0.43
N CYS A 127 14.36 -0.84 0.13
CA CYS A 127 13.25 -0.12 -0.47
C CYS A 127 13.55 1.39 -0.49
N GLY A 128 13.32 2.03 -1.65
CA GLY A 128 13.30 3.47 -1.80
C GLY A 128 11.86 3.94 -1.62
N TRP A 129 11.64 4.76 -0.60
CA TRP A 129 10.33 5.29 -0.19
C TRP A 129 10.09 6.68 -0.75
#